data_AF-A0A087V0E1-F1
#
_entry.id   AF-A0A087V0E1-F1
#
_cell.length_a   1.000
_cell.length_b   1.000
_cell.length_c   1.000
_cell.angle_alpha   90.00
_cell.angle_beta   90.00
_cell.angle_gamma   90.00
#
_symmetry.space_group_name_H-M   'P 1'
#
loop_
_entity.id
_entity.type
_entity.pdbx_description
1 polymer ?
#
loop_
_entity_poly.entity_id
_entity_poly.type
_entity_poly.pdbx_seq_one_letter_code
_entity_poly.pdbx_strand_id
1 'polypeptide(L)'
;MNLVYHILAKNIEAVTKMLETCRKKIRLDLRKMSDRGAPILYYLIQSKDVSAVELFIKHGCQIYTIMQDSQGYDMPVLFSALMIDTPPDIIEALLPKGKPQLEDMLCKILYRGKTVLEVALEQNVNVQIFNILIDRGGPLLLSERNQFNQTVKDLAILNNQKRYVEAINQSVFNWIYNPSKYPGWREQLALFGWEFEVDMFQKFHDREQYEEGFLSKLKVFQMQIEHLAKAVELGDVKKFIELKNIALEFDLYGKKLLWHARVVGYGMPLLHNAVLHNYKKIAEIILTEKPIKESIDNLFDQNHRTALHYAYARATTKEIKNMLLSYGCSEHVLDKTNKEPLDFKDKQDNPVMLKLLNRLKTKAFDTQEPDPWESADTNSSLQVKQISCCQQLEMYSEENVEYDSAFDFDEEELSEYSADEAEEKRTFCTIS
;
A
#
# COMPACT_ATOMS: atom_id res chain seq x y z
N MET A 1 4.40 -33.05 -8.40
CA MET A 1 3.39 -33.11 -9.48
C MET A 1 2.01 -33.56 -9.00
N ASN A 2 1.87 -34.63 -8.21
CA ASN A 2 0.55 -35.16 -7.80
C ASN A 2 -0.41 -34.15 -7.14
N LEU A 3 0.09 -33.23 -6.30
CA LEU A 3 -0.75 -32.22 -5.64
C LEU A 3 -1.49 -31.31 -6.65
N VAL A 4 -0.82 -30.94 -7.75
CA VAL A 4 -1.36 -30.03 -8.77
C VAL A 4 -2.48 -30.70 -9.56
N TYR A 5 -2.28 -31.96 -9.94
CA TYR A 5 -3.32 -32.75 -10.60
C TYR A 5 -4.56 -32.90 -9.72
N HIS A 6 -4.40 -33.11 -8.41
CA HIS A 6 -5.54 -33.18 -7.49
C HIS A 6 -6.24 -31.84 -7.29
N ILE A 7 -5.52 -30.72 -7.33
CA ILE A 7 -6.11 -29.37 -7.31
C ILE A 7 -6.93 -29.10 -8.57
N LEU A 8 -6.34 -29.35 -9.75
CA LEU A 8 -7.02 -29.17 -11.04
C LEU A 8 -8.22 -30.12 -11.18
N ALA A 9 -8.13 -31.32 -10.61
CA ALA A 9 -9.22 -32.29 -10.55
C ALA A 9 -10.22 -32.04 -9.41
N LYS A 10 -10.09 -30.95 -8.64
CA LYS A 10 -10.97 -30.59 -7.50
C LYS A 10 -11.13 -31.68 -6.44
N ASN A 11 -10.10 -32.53 -6.24
CA ASN A 11 -10.12 -33.60 -5.24
C ASN A 11 -9.56 -33.10 -3.90
N ILE A 12 -10.41 -32.42 -3.12
CA ILE A 12 -10.05 -31.77 -1.84
C ILE A 12 -9.59 -32.79 -0.78
N GLU A 13 -10.17 -33.99 -0.74
CA GLU A 13 -9.79 -35.03 0.23
C GLU A 13 -8.35 -35.52 0.00
N ALA A 14 -7.99 -35.80 -1.25
CA ALA A 14 -6.63 -36.19 -1.61
C ALA A 14 -5.62 -35.06 -1.31
N VAL A 15 -5.99 -33.81 -1.63
CA VAL A 15 -5.18 -32.63 -1.33
C VAL A 15 -4.97 -32.46 0.17
N THR A 16 -6.02 -32.61 0.98
CA THR A 16 -5.96 -32.51 2.45
C THR A 16 -5.03 -33.57 3.01
N LYS A 17 -5.23 -34.83 2.61
CA LYS A 17 -4.38 -35.95 3.03
C LYS A 17 -2.91 -35.74 2.66
N MET A 18 -2.64 -35.19 1.47
CA MET A 18 -1.27 -34.87 1.05
C MET A 18 -0.66 -33.72 1.86
N LEU A 19 -1.42 -32.66 2.14
CA LEU A 19 -0.95 -31.52 2.94
C LEU A 19 -0.66 -31.91 4.39
N GLU A 20 -1.48 -32.79 4.98
CA GLU A 20 -1.28 -33.32 6.33
C GLU A 20 -0.06 -34.26 6.40
N THR A 21 0.10 -35.15 5.41
CA THR A 21 1.16 -36.16 5.41
C THR A 21 2.53 -35.60 5.02
N CYS A 22 2.59 -34.55 4.19
CA CYS A 22 3.83 -34.08 3.56
C CYS A 22 4.17 -32.60 3.86
N ARG A 23 3.58 -32.00 4.90
CA ARG A 23 3.68 -30.55 5.21
C ARG A 23 5.10 -29.97 5.17
N LYS A 24 6.12 -30.71 5.62
CA LYS A 24 7.52 -30.22 5.65
C LYS A 24 8.27 -30.29 4.31
N LYS A 25 7.74 -31.02 3.31
CA LYS A 25 8.40 -31.22 2.01
C LYS A 25 7.80 -30.39 0.88
N ILE A 26 6.60 -29.84 1.05
CA ILE A 26 5.87 -29.12 -0.01
C ILE A 26 6.05 -27.62 0.20
N ARG A 27 6.78 -26.96 -0.72
CA ARG A 27 6.74 -25.50 -0.84
C ARG A 27 5.44 -25.11 -1.54
N LEU A 28 4.54 -24.42 -0.84
CA LEU A 28 3.23 -24.03 -1.39
C LEU A 28 3.31 -22.80 -2.30
N ASP A 29 4.26 -21.90 -2.04
CA ASP A 29 4.46 -20.65 -2.79
C ASP A 29 5.40 -20.84 -4.00
N LEU A 30 5.43 -22.05 -4.58
CA LEU A 30 6.26 -22.34 -5.76
C LEU A 30 5.74 -21.57 -6.99
N ARG A 31 6.63 -20.75 -7.57
CA ARG A 31 6.37 -19.94 -8.78
C ARG A 31 6.63 -20.70 -10.10
N LYS A 32 6.69 -22.04 -10.08
CA LYS A 32 7.15 -22.86 -11.22
C LYS A 32 6.06 -23.28 -12.21
N MET A 33 4.86 -22.69 -12.14
CA MET A 33 3.69 -23.22 -12.85
C MET A 33 3.39 -22.57 -14.21
N SER A 34 4.06 -21.47 -14.59
CA SER A 34 3.81 -20.80 -15.89
C SER A 34 4.88 -19.77 -16.24
N ASP A 35 4.82 -19.27 -17.48
CA ASP A 35 5.68 -18.20 -18.03
C ASP A 35 5.63 -16.89 -17.23
N ARG A 36 4.62 -16.70 -16.36
CA ARG A 36 4.42 -15.49 -15.55
C ARG A 36 4.67 -15.71 -14.06
N GLY A 37 5.28 -16.84 -13.69
CA GLY A 37 5.63 -17.15 -12.31
C GLY A 37 4.42 -17.34 -11.38
N ALA A 38 3.26 -17.73 -11.91
CA ALA A 38 2.02 -17.82 -11.12
C ALA A 38 2.14 -18.88 -10.01
N PRO A 39 1.84 -18.53 -8.74
CA PRO A 39 1.84 -19.48 -7.63
C PRO A 39 0.60 -20.39 -7.64
N ILE A 40 0.62 -21.47 -6.86
CA ILE A 40 -0.53 -22.40 -6.74
C ILE A 40 -1.80 -21.65 -6.31
N LEU A 41 -1.66 -20.66 -5.43
CA LEU A 41 -2.78 -19.85 -4.93
C LEU A 41 -3.53 -19.12 -6.06
N TYR A 42 -2.84 -18.70 -7.12
CA TYR A 42 -3.48 -18.07 -8.27
C TYR A 42 -4.52 -19.01 -8.91
N TYR A 43 -4.15 -20.25 -9.18
CA TYR A 43 -5.06 -21.23 -9.79
C TYR A 43 -6.23 -21.60 -8.88
N LEU A 44 -6.03 -21.60 -7.56
CA LEU A 44 -7.09 -21.81 -6.57
C LEU A 44 -8.10 -20.65 -6.55
N ILE A 45 -7.62 -19.41 -6.73
CA ILE A 45 -8.49 -18.24 -6.87
C ILE A 45 -9.30 -18.34 -8.16
N GLN A 46 -8.65 -18.67 -9.28
CA GLN A 46 -9.31 -18.82 -10.58
C GLN A 46 -10.34 -19.96 -10.62
N SER A 47 -10.13 -21.03 -9.86
CA SER A 47 -11.09 -22.14 -9.77
C SER A 47 -12.35 -21.79 -8.96
N LYS A 48 -12.33 -20.66 -8.24
CA LYS A 48 -13.39 -20.17 -7.33
C LYS A 48 -13.79 -21.18 -6.25
N ASP A 49 -12.87 -22.07 -5.86
CA ASP A 49 -13.07 -23.09 -4.83
C ASP A 49 -12.66 -22.56 -3.45
N VAL A 50 -13.67 -22.13 -2.67
CA VAL A 50 -13.48 -21.52 -1.34
C VAL A 50 -12.81 -22.48 -0.37
N SER A 51 -13.27 -23.74 -0.31
CA SER A 51 -12.77 -24.74 0.62
C SER A 51 -11.30 -25.06 0.36
N ALA A 52 -10.90 -25.13 -0.92
CA ALA A 52 -9.51 -25.30 -1.28
C ALA A 52 -8.66 -24.07 -0.87
N VAL A 53 -9.13 -22.85 -1.11
CA VAL A 53 -8.41 -21.63 -0.70
C VAL A 53 -8.20 -21.58 0.83
N GLU A 54 -9.25 -21.81 1.62
CA GLU A 54 -9.16 -21.83 3.09
C GLU A 54 -8.13 -22.84 3.59
N LEU A 55 -8.13 -24.04 2.99
CA LEU A 55 -7.19 -25.09 3.35
C LEU A 55 -5.74 -24.64 3.12
N PHE A 56 -5.44 -24.04 1.97
CA PHE A 56 -4.07 -23.59 1.66
C PHE A 56 -3.62 -22.42 2.54
N ILE A 57 -4.51 -21.47 2.84
CA ILE A 57 -4.23 -20.35 3.75
C ILE A 57 -4.03 -20.86 5.19
N LYS A 58 -4.77 -21.88 5.63
CA LYS A 58 -4.55 -22.56 6.91
C LYS A 58 -3.18 -23.25 6.98
N HIS A 59 -2.71 -23.77 5.85
CA HIS A 59 -1.40 -24.42 5.77
C HIS A 59 -0.22 -23.45 5.59
N GLY A 60 -0.49 -22.14 5.46
CA GLY A 60 0.53 -21.09 5.48
C GLY A 60 0.92 -20.54 4.11
N CYS A 61 0.07 -20.70 3.09
CA CYS A 61 0.29 -20.09 1.78
C CYS A 61 0.24 -18.56 1.86
N GLN A 62 1.16 -17.88 1.16
CA GLN A 62 1.34 -16.44 1.23
C GLN A 62 0.53 -15.72 0.14
N ILE A 63 -0.38 -14.83 0.57
CA ILE A 63 -1.21 -14.00 -0.33
C ILE A 63 -0.43 -12.91 -1.07
N TYR A 64 0.79 -12.63 -0.64
CA TYR A 64 1.68 -11.61 -1.22
C TYR A 64 2.76 -12.21 -2.11
N THR A 65 2.67 -13.51 -2.44
CA THR A 65 3.57 -14.13 -3.41
C THR A 65 3.44 -13.40 -4.74
N ILE A 66 4.57 -12.89 -5.25
CA ILE A 66 4.62 -12.10 -6.47
C ILE A 66 4.51 -13.02 -7.70
N MET A 67 3.66 -12.63 -8.64
CA MET A 67 3.58 -13.14 -10.00
C MET A 67 3.63 -11.96 -10.99
N GLN A 68 3.72 -12.21 -12.29
CA GLN A 68 3.64 -11.16 -13.29
C GLN A 68 2.22 -11.05 -13.87
N ASP A 69 1.77 -9.82 -14.08
CA ASP A 69 0.52 -9.54 -14.79
C ASP A 69 0.68 -9.72 -16.33
N SER A 70 -0.37 -9.39 -17.09
CA SER A 70 -0.34 -9.50 -18.56
C SER A 70 0.62 -8.53 -19.25
N GLN A 71 1.08 -7.50 -18.55
CA GLN A 71 1.99 -6.46 -19.02
C GLN A 71 3.42 -6.66 -18.48
N GLY A 72 3.67 -7.74 -17.72
CA GLY A 72 4.96 -8.05 -17.13
C GLY A 72 5.28 -7.34 -15.82
N TYR A 73 4.32 -6.62 -15.20
CA TYR A 73 4.55 -6.00 -13.90
C TYR A 73 4.39 -7.01 -12.77
N ASP A 74 5.22 -6.85 -11.75
CA ASP A 74 5.11 -7.58 -10.49
C ASP A 74 3.78 -7.26 -9.80
N MET A 75 3.04 -8.33 -9.51
CA MET A 75 1.70 -8.31 -8.93
C MET A 75 1.62 -9.35 -7.81
N PRO A 76 1.37 -8.94 -6.56
CA PRO A 76 1.04 -9.88 -5.50
C PRO A 76 -0.23 -10.67 -5.84
N VAL A 77 -0.23 -11.98 -5.58
CA VAL A 77 -1.33 -12.88 -5.97
C VAL A 77 -2.70 -12.45 -5.44
N LEU A 78 -2.78 -11.78 -4.29
CA LEU A 78 -4.03 -11.21 -3.76
C LEU A 78 -4.76 -10.33 -4.79
N PHE A 79 -4.05 -9.53 -5.58
CA PHE A 79 -4.68 -8.62 -6.56
C PHE A 79 -5.40 -9.38 -7.68
N SER A 80 -5.03 -10.64 -7.95
CA SER A 80 -5.74 -11.49 -8.91
C SER A 80 -7.15 -11.89 -8.46
N ALA A 81 -7.46 -11.75 -7.17
CA ALA A 81 -8.80 -11.98 -6.61
C ALA A 81 -9.67 -10.72 -6.60
N LEU A 82 -9.16 -9.56 -7.03
CA LEU A 82 -9.91 -8.30 -7.06
C LEU A 82 -10.57 -8.08 -8.41
N MET A 83 -11.43 -9.02 -8.81
CA MET A 83 -12.17 -8.97 -10.07
C MET A 83 -13.67 -8.83 -9.80
N ILE A 84 -14.40 -8.26 -10.78
CA ILE A 84 -15.85 -8.01 -10.68
C ILE A 84 -16.68 -9.28 -10.40
N ASP A 85 -16.20 -10.43 -10.86
CA ASP A 85 -16.86 -11.74 -10.81
C ASP A 85 -16.36 -12.63 -9.66
N THR A 86 -15.50 -12.10 -8.78
CA THR A 86 -14.99 -12.84 -7.63
C THR A 86 -16.06 -12.92 -6.55
N PRO A 87 -16.37 -14.12 -6.03
CA PRO A 87 -17.32 -14.26 -4.92
C PRO A 87 -16.70 -13.75 -3.60
N PRO A 88 -17.48 -13.08 -2.73
CA PRO A 88 -16.99 -12.55 -1.46
C PRO A 88 -16.32 -13.59 -0.56
N ASP A 89 -16.82 -14.82 -0.59
CA ASP A 89 -16.33 -15.94 0.22
C ASP A 89 -14.85 -16.27 -0.06
N ILE A 90 -14.38 -16.06 -1.30
CA ILE A 90 -12.96 -16.25 -1.65
C ILE A 90 -12.08 -15.24 -0.93
N ILE A 91 -12.50 -13.98 -0.83
CA ILE A 91 -11.74 -12.94 -0.14
C ILE A 91 -11.78 -13.18 1.37
N GLU A 92 -12.90 -13.65 1.93
CA GLU A 92 -12.97 -14.05 3.34
C GLU A 92 -12.09 -15.27 3.65
N ALA A 93 -11.94 -16.20 2.70
CA ALA A 93 -11.01 -17.33 2.80
C ALA A 93 -9.54 -16.90 2.71
N LEU A 94 -9.20 -15.98 1.79
CA LEU A 94 -7.85 -15.43 1.62
C LEU A 94 -7.40 -14.61 2.84
N LEU A 95 -8.34 -13.84 3.39
CA LEU A 95 -8.15 -12.99 4.55
C LEU A 95 -9.04 -13.52 5.67
N PRO A 96 -8.60 -14.49 6.49
CA PRO A 96 -9.35 -14.94 7.67
C PRO A 96 -9.21 -13.96 8.85
N LYS A 97 -10.24 -13.83 9.69
CA LYS A 97 -10.26 -12.86 10.82
C LYS A 97 -9.25 -13.26 11.90
N GLY A 98 -8.68 -12.26 12.58
CA GLY A 98 -7.81 -12.48 13.75
C GLY A 98 -6.38 -12.88 13.41
N LYS A 99 -5.90 -12.57 12.19
CA LYS A 99 -4.50 -12.73 11.79
C LYS A 99 -3.86 -11.35 11.61
N PRO A 100 -3.35 -10.72 12.68
CA PRO A 100 -2.84 -9.35 12.63
C PRO A 100 -1.69 -9.17 11.64
N GLN A 101 -0.85 -10.20 11.46
CA GLN A 101 0.23 -10.17 10.47
C GLN A 101 -0.27 -9.99 9.03
N LEU A 102 -1.42 -10.56 8.66
CA LEU A 102 -1.98 -10.37 7.33
C LEU A 102 -2.56 -8.97 7.17
N GLU A 103 -3.21 -8.45 8.22
CA GLU A 103 -3.80 -7.10 8.28
C GLU A 103 -2.72 -6.02 8.14
N ASP A 104 -1.62 -6.15 8.88
CA ASP A 104 -0.44 -5.26 8.75
C ASP A 104 0.18 -5.31 7.35
N MET A 105 0.15 -6.49 6.70
CA MET A 105 0.68 -6.66 5.36
C MET A 105 -0.20 -6.03 4.28
N LEU A 106 -1.53 -6.00 4.47
CA LEU A 106 -2.45 -5.34 3.52
C LEU A 106 -2.12 -3.86 3.31
N CYS A 107 -1.63 -3.18 4.35
CA CYS A 107 -1.22 -1.77 4.25
C CYS A 107 0.10 -1.58 3.49
N LYS A 108 0.94 -2.62 3.39
CA LYS A 108 2.28 -2.52 2.77
C LYS A 108 2.32 -3.03 1.33
N ILE A 109 1.39 -3.91 0.95
CA ILE A 109 1.33 -4.43 -0.41
C ILE A 109 0.81 -3.36 -1.36
N LEU A 110 1.50 -3.22 -2.49
CA LEU A 110 1.15 -2.31 -3.55
C LEU A 110 1.15 -3.07 -4.87
N TYR A 111 0.32 -2.60 -5.80
CA TYR A 111 0.36 -3.04 -7.18
C TYR A 111 0.33 -1.81 -8.08
N ARG A 112 1.39 -1.62 -8.87
CA ARG A 112 1.60 -0.41 -9.71
C ARG A 112 1.48 0.90 -8.91
N GLY A 113 2.03 0.91 -7.69
CA GLY A 113 1.95 2.05 -6.77
C GLY A 113 0.58 2.27 -6.13
N LYS A 114 -0.42 1.41 -6.40
CA LYS A 114 -1.77 1.53 -5.87
C LYS A 114 -2.01 0.58 -4.70
N THR A 115 -2.83 1.03 -3.75
CA THR A 115 -3.25 0.22 -2.61
C THR A 115 -4.32 -0.80 -3.02
N VAL A 116 -4.57 -1.77 -2.15
CA VAL A 116 -5.61 -2.81 -2.34
C VAL A 116 -7.00 -2.18 -2.56
N LEU A 117 -7.32 -1.11 -1.82
CA LEU A 117 -8.62 -0.43 -1.94
C LEU A 117 -8.73 0.36 -3.24
N GLU A 118 -7.66 1.00 -3.71
CA GLU A 118 -7.65 1.71 -4.99
C GLU A 118 -7.86 0.75 -6.16
N VAL A 119 -7.17 -0.40 -6.16
CA VAL A 119 -7.34 -1.42 -7.21
C VAL A 119 -8.75 -2.02 -7.17
N ALA A 120 -9.28 -2.30 -5.96
CA ALA A 120 -10.65 -2.78 -5.80
C ALA A 120 -11.69 -1.80 -6.38
N LEU A 121 -11.47 -0.50 -6.21
CA LEU A 121 -12.31 0.57 -6.74
C LEU A 121 -12.23 0.65 -8.27
N GLU A 122 -11.02 0.56 -8.83
CA GLU A 122 -10.79 0.57 -10.28
C GLU A 122 -11.38 -0.64 -11.00
N GLN A 123 -11.29 -1.82 -10.39
CA GLN A 123 -11.84 -3.06 -10.92
C GLN A 123 -13.34 -3.23 -10.65
N ASN A 124 -13.98 -2.25 -9.99
CA ASN A 124 -15.40 -2.24 -9.66
C ASN A 124 -15.87 -3.53 -8.96
N VAL A 125 -15.12 -3.97 -7.93
CA VAL A 125 -15.40 -5.21 -7.19
C VAL A 125 -16.71 -5.13 -6.41
N ASN A 126 -17.28 -6.28 -6.04
CA ASN A 126 -18.47 -6.32 -5.18
C ASN A 126 -18.26 -5.49 -3.89
N VAL A 127 -19.25 -4.67 -3.51
CA VAL A 127 -19.21 -3.83 -2.29
C VAL A 127 -18.96 -4.67 -1.02
N GLN A 128 -19.43 -5.91 -0.98
CA GLN A 128 -19.15 -6.82 0.13
C GLN A 128 -17.65 -7.15 0.24
N ILE A 129 -16.97 -7.39 -0.89
CA ILE A 129 -15.51 -7.56 -0.93
C ILE A 129 -14.83 -6.30 -0.41
N PHE A 130 -15.28 -5.14 -0.88
CA PHE A 130 -14.72 -3.86 -0.45
C PHE A 130 -14.85 -3.64 1.06
N ASN A 131 -15.99 -4.00 1.66
CA ASN A 131 -16.20 -3.95 3.10
C ASN A 131 -15.27 -4.90 3.86
N ILE A 132 -15.07 -6.13 3.35
CA ILE A 132 -14.11 -7.07 3.96
C ILE A 132 -12.71 -6.46 3.97
N LEU A 133 -12.27 -5.86 2.85
CA LEU A 133 -10.96 -5.23 2.76
C LEU A 133 -10.81 -4.06 3.75
N ILE A 134 -11.83 -3.22 3.89
CA ILE A 134 -11.86 -2.12 4.86
C ILE A 134 -11.77 -2.66 6.29
N ASP A 135 -12.57 -3.68 6.62
CA ASP A 135 -12.57 -4.31 7.94
C ASP A 135 -11.24 -5.01 8.27
N ARG A 136 -10.43 -5.41 7.28
CA ARG A 136 -9.12 -6.04 7.52
C ARG A 136 -7.95 -5.06 7.46
N GLY A 137 -8.02 -4.05 6.61
CA GLY A 137 -6.98 -3.03 6.49
C GLY A 137 -7.06 -1.93 7.55
N GLY A 138 -8.26 -1.72 8.12
CA GLY A 138 -8.49 -0.78 9.21
C GLY A 138 -8.24 0.69 8.84
N PRO A 139 -8.06 1.55 9.85
CA PRO A 139 -7.94 3.01 9.67
C PRO A 139 -6.74 3.46 8.85
N LEU A 140 -5.60 2.75 8.96
CA LEU A 140 -4.38 3.13 8.24
C LEU A 140 -4.61 3.01 6.73
N LEU A 141 -5.05 1.83 6.26
CA LEU A 141 -5.32 1.60 4.84
C LEU A 141 -6.35 2.57 4.27
N LEU A 142 -7.38 2.91 5.05
CA LEU A 142 -8.42 3.84 4.61
C LEU A 142 -7.91 5.29 4.49
N SER A 143 -6.97 5.67 5.37
CA SER A 143 -6.41 7.03 5.43
C SER A 143 -5.22 7.24 4.49
N GLU A 144 -4.77 6.18 3.81
CA GLU A 144 -3.73 6.27 2.79
C GLU A 144 -4.14 7.20 1.65
N ARG A 145 -3.13 7.84 1.05
CA ARG A 145 -3.32 8.83 0.00
C ARG A 145 -2.46 8.51 -1.22
N ASN A 146 -2.95 8.92 -2.38
CA ASN A 146 -2.20 8.85 -3.62
C ASN A 146 -1.27 10.08 -3.79
N GLN A 147 -0.56 10.16 -4.92
CA GLN A 147 0.33 11.28 -5.26
C GLN A 147 -0.39 12.65 -5.36
N PHE A 148 -1.71 12.63 -5.62
CA PHE A 148 -2.58 13.80 -5.66
C PHE A 148 -3.19 14.12 -4.28
N ASN A 149 -2.72 13.43 -3.24
CA ASN A 149 -3.15 13.60 -1.86
C ASN A 149 -4.65 13.29 -1.65
N GLN A 150 -5.22 12.43 -2.50
CA GLN A 150 -6.60 11.96 -2.44
C GLN A 150 -6.64 10.60 -1.70
N THR A 151 -7.64 10.44 -0.84
CA THR A 151 -7.98 9.15 -0.22
C THR A 151 -8.82 8.30 -1.17
N VAL A 152 -9.02 7.03 -0.84
CA VAL A 152 -9.93 6.16 -1.62
C VAL A 152 -11.37 6.68 -1.63
N LYS A 153 -11.79 7.40 -0.58
CA LYS A 153 -13.10 8.06 -0.53
C LYS A 153 -13.18 9.19 -1.56
N ASP A 154 -12.15 10.03 -1.64
CA ASP A 154 -12.08 11.12 -2.62
C ASP A 154 -12.12 10.57 -4.05
N LEU A 155 -11.40 9.47 -4.32
CA LEU A 155 -11.43 8.78 -5.60
C LEU A 155 -12.83 8.22 -5.94
N ALA A 156 -13.52 7.63 -4.96
CA ALA A 156 -14.89 7.15 -5.15
C ALA A 156 -15.86 8.29 -5.49
N ILE A 157 -15.70 9.46 -4.85
CA ILE A 157 -16.50 10.66 -5.13
C ILE A 157 -16.21 11.17 -6.55
N LEU A 158 -14.93 11.30 -6.92
CA LEU A 158 -14.50 11.76 -8.25
C LEU A 158 -15.01 10.84 -9.37
N ASN A 159 -15.02 9.53 -9.15
CA ASN A 159 -15.52 8.54 -10.10
C ASN A 159 -17.05 8.35 -10.02
N ASN A 160 -17.76 9.14 -9.21
CA ASN A 160 -19.22 9.07 -9.00
C ASN A 160 -19.73 7.68 -8.54
N GLN A 161 -18.92 6.96 -7.76
CA GLN A 161 -19.24 5.62 -7.26
C GLN A 161 -19.85 5.68 -5.86
N LYS A 162 -21.09 6.17 -5.76
CA LYS A 162 -21.80 6.40 -4.49
C LYS A 162 -21.86 5.18 -3.57
N ARG A 163 -21.95 3.97 -4.15
CA ARG A 163 -22.02 2.70 -3.40
C ARG A 163 -20.81 2.50 -2.48
N TYR A 164 -19.60 2.82 -2.94
CA TYR A 164 -18.39 2.70 -2.11
C TYR A 164 -18.29 3.82 -1.08
N VAL A 165 -18.73 5.04 -1.41
CA VAL A 165 -18.78 6.16 -0.46
C VAL A 165 -19.70 5.82 0.72
N GLU A 166 -20.88 5.28 0.44
CA GLU A 166 -21.83 4.82 1.47
C GLU A 166 -21.23 3.69 2.31
N ALA A 167 -20.56 2.72 1.68
CA ALA A 167 -19.88 1.63 2.36
C ALA A 167 -18.77 2.11 3.31
N ILE A 168 -17.93 3.05 2.87
CA ILE A 168 -16.87 3.68 3.69
C ILE A 168 -17.49 4.40 4.88
N ASN A 169 -18.50 5.25 4.63
CA ASN A 169 -19.15 6.03 5.67
C ASN A 169 -19.81 5.12 6.73
N GLN A 170 -20.45 4.01 6.31
CA GLN A 170 -21.01 3.02 7.23
C GLN A 170 -19.94 2.33 8.07
N SER A 171 -18.82 1.92 7.47
CA SER A 171 -17.70 1.29 8.19
C SER A 171 -17.09 2.26 9.20
N VAL A 172 -16.77 3.48 8.80
CA VAL A 172 -16.23 4.53 9.69
C VAL A 172 -17.22 4.84 10.83
N PHE A 173 -18.53 4.92 10.53
CA PHE A 173 -19.56 5.11 11.54
C PHE A 173 -19.55 3.97 12.58
N ASN A 174 -19.45 2.72 12.13
CA ASN A 174 -19.39 1.56 13.01
C ASN A 174 -18.13 1.56 13.89
N TRP A 175 -17.00 2.03 13.38
CA TRP A 175 -15.74 2.11 14.12
C TRP A 175 -15.79 3.18 15.21
N ILE A 176 -16.51 4.27 14.98
CA ILE A 176 -16.68 5.35 15.96
C ILE A 176 -17.67 4.92 17.06
N TYR A 177 -18.79 4.28 16.71
CA TYR A 177 -19.86 3.96 17.65
C TYR A 177 -19.62 2.69 18.48
N ASN A 178 -18.83 1.73 17.97
CA ASN A 178 -18.58 0.45 18.65
C ASN A 178 -17.10 0.29 19.04
N PRO A 179 -16.58 1.11 19.98
CA PRO A 179 -15.17 1.02 20.40
C PRO A 179 -14.85 -0.34 21.04
N SER A 180 -15.83 -1.03 21.64
CA SER A 180 -15.65 -2.40 22.16
C SER A 180 -15.35 -3.43 21.08
N LYS A 181 -15.87 -3.24 19.86
CA LYS A 181 -15.62 -4.13 18.72
C LYS A 181 -14.34 -3.75 17.98
N TYR A 182 -14.04 -2.45 17.93
CA TYR A 182 -12.90 -1.89 17.19
C TYR A 182 -12.06 -0.98 18.11
N PRO A 183 -11.31 -1.57 19.07
CA PRO A 183 -10.57 -0.79 20.04
C PRO A 183 -9.45 0.01 19.37
N GLY A 184 -9.43 1.33 19.60
CA GLY A 184 -8.36 2.22 19.11
C GLY A 184 -8.56 2.76 17.68
N TRP A 185 -9.59 2.33 16.96
CA TRP A 185 -9.72 2.65 15.53
C TRP A 185 -10.14 4.11 15.28
N ARG A 186 -11.06 4.64 16.10
CA ARG A 186 -11.46 6.05 16.03
C ARG A 186 -10.29 6.98 16.39
N GLU A 187 -9.45 6.57 17.31
CA GLU A 187 -8.23 7.29 17.70
C GLU A 187 -7.18 7.26 16.58
N GLN A 188 -7.03 6.11 15.91
CA GLN A 188 -6.15 5.99 14.74
C GLN A 188 -6.61 6.84 13.57
N LEU A 189 -7.93 6.89 13.27
CA LEU A 189 -8.48 7.78 12.25
C LEU A 189 -8.14 9.25 12.54
N ALA A 190 -8.31 9.67 13.80
CA ALA A 190 -7.94 11.01 14.23
C ALA A 190 -6.46 11.31 14.02
N LEU A 191 -5.60 10.35 14.38
CA LEU A 191 -4.14 10.45 14.28
C LEU A 191 -3.66 10.51 12.82
N PHE A 192 -4.27 9.72 11.93
CA PHE A 192 -3.90 9.67 10.52
C PHE A 192 -4.52 10.80 9.68
N GLY A 193 -5.16 11.79 10.31
CA GLY A 193 -5.67 12.97 9.63
C GLY A 193 -6.90 12.67 8.76
N TRP A 194 -7.75 11.73 9.19
CA TRP A 194 -9.03 11.49 8.55
C TRP A 194 -9.97 12.69 8.75
N GLU A 195 -10.64 13.11 7.69
CA GLU A 195 -11.62 14.19 7.73
C GLU A 195 -13.00 13.65 8.10
N PHE A 196 -13.55 14.15 9.20
CA PHE A 196 -14.87 13.76 9.68
C PHE A 196 -15.92 14.75 9.17
N GLU A 197 -16.85 14.28 8.33
CA GLU A 197 -17.91 15.13 7.77
C GLU A 197 -18.90 15.60 8.84
N VAL A 198 -19.36 16.84 8.70
CA VAL A 198 -20.35 17.45 9.60
C VAL A 198 -21.69 16.72 9.58
N ASP A 199 -22.08 16.21 8.41
CA ASP A 199 -23.34 15.47 8.22
C ASP A 199 -23.30 14.08 8.85
N MET A 200 -22.11 13.50 9.02
CA MET A 200 -21.96 12.32 9.84
C MET A 200 -22.47 12.67 11.24
N PHE A 201 -22.00 13.79 11.82
CA PHE A 201 -22.36 14.30 13.17
C PHE A 201 -23.85 14.50 13.42
N GLN A 202 -24.60 14.96 12.41
CA GLN A 202 -26.06 15.11 12.52
C GLN A 202 -26.77 13.76 12.72
N LYS A 203 -26.29 12.69 12.07
CA LYS A 203 -26.81 11.32 12.30
C LYS A 203 -26.42 10.73 13.66
N PHE A 204 -25.46 11.32 14.38
CA PHE A 204 -25.10 10.89 15.75
C PHE A 204 -26.04 11.48 16.81
N HIS A 205 -26.75 12.59 16.54
CA HIS A 205 -27.61 13.23 17.54
C HIS A 205 -28.88 12.43 17.87
N ASP A 206 -29.33 11.53 16.99
CA ASP A 206 -30.53 10.71 17.21
C ASP A 206 -30.33 9.54 18.20
N ARG A 207 -29.13 9.34 18.75
CA ARG A 207 -28.84 8.31 19.78
C ARG A 207 -28.21 8.97 21.01
N GLU A 208 -29.06 9.48 21.90
CA GLU A 208 -28.77 10.27 23.12
C GLU A 208 -27.86 9.62 24.20
N GLN A 209 -27.03 8.61 23.90
CA GLN A 209 -26.24 7.93 24.94
C GLN A 209 -24.77 7.66 24.62
N TYR A 210 -24.16 8.27 23.57
CA TYR A 210 -22.73 8.03 23.30
C TYR A 210 -21.90 9.30 23.00
N GLU A 211 -21.08 9.67 24.01
CA GLU A 211 -19.87 10.51 24.03
C GLU A 211 -19.82 11.84 23.23
N GLU A 212 -20.55 12.87 23.69
CA GLU A 212 -20.19 14.29 23.41
C GLU A 212 -18.72 14.61 23.75
N GLY A 213 -18.10 13.84 24.64
CA GLY A 213 -16.71 13.99 25.06
C GLY A 213 -15.67 13.60 24.00
N PHE A 214 -15.92 12.62 23.12
CA PHE A 214 -14.91 12.20 22.13
C PHE A 214 -14.80 13.21 20.98
N LEU A 215 -15.94 13.61 20.42
CA LEU A 215 -15.99 14.53 19.27
C LEU A 215 -15.48 15.93 19.60
N SER A 216 -15.76 16.42 20.80
CA SER A 216 -15.22 17.69 21.28
C SER A 216 -13.69 17.63 21.43
N LYS A 217 -13.16 16.55 22.02
CA LYS A 217 -11.72 16.31 22.14
C LYS A 217 -11.03 16.07 20.80
N LEU A 218 -11.72 15.45 19.84
CA LEU A 218 -11.22 15.15 18.51
C LEU A 218 -10.79 16.41 17.75
N LYS A 219 -11.63 17.45 17.74
CA LYS A 219 -11.31 18.72 17.06
C LYS A 219 -10.09 19.39 17.68
N VAL A 220 -10.04 19.44 19.01
CA VAL A 220 -8.89 19.98 19.76
C VAL A 220 -7.60 19.22 19.41
N PHE A 221 -7.70 17.89 19.34
CA PHE A 221 -6.57 17.03 18.99
C PHE A 221 -6.08 17.25 17.55
N GLN A 222 -6.96 17.32 16.57
CA GLN A 222 -6.58 17.60 15.18
C GLN A 222 -5.99 19.01 15.01
N MET A 223 -6.54 20.02 15.71
CA MET A 223 -5.95 21.36 15.76
C MET A 223 -4.55 21.36 16.38
N GLN A 224 -4.32 20.53 17.39
CA GLN A 224 -2.99 20.40 17.98
C GLN A 224 -1.97 19.81 17.00
N ILE A 225 -2.35 18.78 16.24
CA ILE A 225 -1.52 18.22 15.17
C ILE A 225 -1.19 19.28 14.12
N GLU A 226 -2.18 20.08 13.73
CA GLU A 226 -1.99 21.19 12.80
C GLU A 226 -1.00 22.25 13.33
N HIS A 227 -1.14 22.65 14.60
CA HIS A 227 -0.20 23.59 15.23
C HIS A 227 1.22 23.03 15.33
N LEU A 228 1.38 21.75 15.65
CA LEU A 228 2.67 21.07 15.64
C LEU A 228 3.28 21.07 14.25
N ALA A 229 2.52 20.64 13.24
CA ALA A 229 2.96 20.65 11.84
C ALA A 229 3.36 22.05 11.38
N LYS A 230 2.60 23.09 11.78
CA LYS A 230 2.93 24.47 11.44
C LYS A 230 4.24 24.94 12.08
N ALA A 231 4.48 24.56 13.33
CA ALA A 231 5.77 24.83 13.99
C ALA A 231 6.92 24.11 13.27
N VAL A 232 6.70 22.89 12.77
CA VAL A 232 7.68 22.18 11.93
C VAL A 232 7.94 22.91 10.62
N GLU A 233 6.92 23.34 9.88
CA GLU A 233 7.08 24.08 8.61
C GLU A 233 7.88 25.38 8.79
N LEU A 234 7.62 26.10 9.88
CA LEU A 234 8.28 27.37 10.22
C LEU A 234 9.68 27.18 10.84
N GLY A 235 10.02 25.96 11.27
CA GLY A 235 11.29 25.68 11.98
C GLY A 235 11.33 26.25 13.39
N ASP A 236 10.18 26.55 14.01
CA ASP A 236 10.10 27.10 15.35
C ASP A 236 10.25 26.00 16.41
N VAL A 237 11.51 25.77 16.80
CA VAL A 237 11.88 24.74 17.78
C VAL A 237 11.24 25.00 19.16
N LYS A 238 11.13 26.27 19.58
CA LYS A 238 10.62 26.63 20.91
C LYS A 238 9.13 26.32 21.00
N LYS A 239 8.35 26.82 20.03
CA LYS A 239 6.92 26.55 19.94
C LYS A 239 6.64 25.06 19.76
N PHE A 240 7.46 24.35 18.99
CA PHE A 240 7.33 22.91 18.84
C PHE A 240 7.49 22.16 20.18
N ILE A 241 8.48 22.54 21.01
CA ILE A 241 8.68 21.94 22.33
C ILE A 241 7.52 22.27 23.28
N GLU A 242 7.04 23.52 23.28
CA GLU A 242 5.88 23.93 24.07
C GLU A 242 4.63 23.12 23.72
N LEU A 243 4.31 23.01 22.42
CA LEU A 243 3.16 22.23 21.93
C LEU A 243 3.32 20.73 22.19
N LYS A 244 4.55 20.19 22.10
CA LYS A 244 4.86 18.81 22.46
C LYS A 244 4.53 18.55 23.94
N ASN A 245 4.92 19.45 24.84
CA ASN A 245 4.68 19.26 26.28
C ASN A 245 3.18 19.28 26.60
N ILE A 246 2.43 20.19 25.97
CA ILE A 246 0.96 20.22 26.08
C ILE A 246 0.34 18.90 25.58
N ALA A 247 0.88 18.33 24.49
CA ALA A 247 0.37 17.07 23.94
C ALA A 247 0.52 15.87 24.90
N LEU A 248 1.58 15.87 25.70
CA LEU A 248 1.83 14.82 26.69
C LEU A 248 0.82 14.84 27.84
N GLU A 249 0.19 15.99 28.13
CA GLU A 249 -0.82 16.12 29.20
C GLU A 249 -2.18 15.52 28.83
N PHE A 250 -2.51 15.44 27.53
CA PHE A 250 -3.82 14.93 27.08
C PHE A 250 -3.92 13.40 27.07
N ASP A 251 -2.81 12.68 27.28
CA ASP A 251 -2.60 11.22 27.50
C ASP A 251 -3.59 10.20 26.91
N LEU A 252 -4.35 10.58 25.87
CA LEU A 252 -5.28 9.71 25.16
C LEU A 252 -4.57 8.88 24.08
N TYR A 253 -3.36 9.30 23.66
CA TYR A 253 -2.71 8.83 22.43
C TYR A 253 -1.23 8.42 22.62
N GLY A 254 -0.66 8.65 23.81
CA GLY A 254 0.73 8.33 24.16
C GLY A 254 1.78 8.89 23.19
N LYS A 255 2.98 8.28 23.18
CA LYS A 255 4.15 8.65 22.33
C LYS A 255 3.91 8.53 20.82
N LYS A 256 2.73 8.09 20.37
CA LYS A 256 2.40 7.87 18.95
C LYS A 256 2.09 9.17 18.21
N LEU A 257 1.75 10.25 18.92
CA LEU A 257 1.39 11.53 18.29
C LEU A 257 2.51 12.04 17.38
N LEU A 258 3.70 12.29 17.93
CA LEU A 258 4.79 12.89 17.15
C LEU A 258 5.28 11.99 16.01
N TRP A 259 5.04 10.69 16.12
CA TRP A 259 5.51 9.69 15.18
C TRP A 259 4.55 9.51 14.00
N HIS A 260 3.27 9.25 14.28
CA HIS A 260 2.26 8.87 13.29
C HIS A 260 1.31 9.99 12.89
N ALA A 261 1.33 11.14 13.59
CA ALA A 261 0.37 12.20 13.32
C ALA A 261 0.52 12.75 11.90
N ARG A 262 -0.63 12.86 11.24
CA ARG A 262 -0.80 13.51 9.94
C ARG A 262 -1.84 14.61 10.08
N VAL A 263 -1.60 15.73 9.41
CA VAL A 263 -2.56 16.84 9.39
C VAL A 263 -3.78 16.38 8.59
N VAL A 264 -4.97 16.85 8.98
CA VAL A 264 -6.19 16.56 8.21
C VAL A 264 -6.02 17.03 6.78
N GLY A 265 -6.33 16.16 5.82
CA GLY A 265 -6.15 16.47 4.41
C GLY A 265 -4.70 16.48 3.95
N TYR A 266 -3.71 16.02 4.74
CA TYR A 266 -2.32 15.96 4.30
C TYR A 266 -1.57 14.72 4.79
N GLY A 267 -1.16 13.88 3.84
CA GLY A 267 -0.59 12.56 4.10
C GLY A 267 0.87 12.52 4.57
N MET A 268 1.54 13.62 4.92
CA MET A 268 2.97 13.57 5.26
C MET A 268 3.22 13.59 6.78
N PRO A 269 4.02 12.66 7.35
CA PRO A 269 4.37 12.67 8.77
C PRO A 269 5.22 13.89 9.16
N LEU A 270 5.23 14.21 10.47
CA LEU A 270 6.03 15.32 11.00
C LEU A 270 7.54 15.13 10.78
N LEU A 271 8.05 13.90 10.87
CA LEU A 271 9.46 13.61 10.63
C LEU A 271 9.87 13.98 9.21
N HIS A 272 9.11 13.55 8.20
CA HIS A 272 9.36 13.87 6.79
C HIS A 272 9.34 15.38 6.54
N ASN A 273 8.38 16.11 7.12
CA ASN A 273 8.36 17.57 7.09
C ASN A 273 9.64 18.20 7.64
N ALA A 274 10.08 17.78 8.83
CA ALA A 274 11.29 18.32 9.45
C ALA A 274 12.54 18.07 8.58
N VAL A 275 12.64 16.90 7.97
CA VAL A 275 13.77 16.54 7.08
C VAL A 275 13.70 17.31 5.77
N LEU A 276 12.53 17.43 5.14
CA LEU A 276 12.30 18.17 3.89
C LEU A 276 12.73 19.64 4.01
N HIS A 277 12.50 20.25 5.17
CA HIS A 277 12.90 21.62 5.49
C HIS A 277 14.33 21.75 6.06
N ASN A 278 15.04 20.64 6.27
CA ASN A 278 16.37 20.59 6.88
C ASN A 278 16.42 21.12 8.34
N TYR A 279 15.38 20.88 9.13
CA TYR A 279 15.30 21.27 10.54
C TYR A 279 15.77 20.14 11.47
N LYS A 280 17.09 19.98 11.53
CA LYS A 280 17.77 18.91 12.29
C LYS A 280 17.27 18.77 13.73
N LYS A 281 17.10 19.89 14.45
CA LYS A 281 16.74 19.84 15.87
C LYS A 281 15.33 19.32 16.11
N ILE A 282 14.38 19.67 15.23
CA ILE A 282 13.01 19.16 15.30
C ILE A 282 12.99 17.67 14.94
N ALA A 283 13.70 17.27 13.89
CA ALA A 283 13.83 15.86 13.51
C ALA A 283 14.41 15.00 14.64
N GLU A 284 15.45 15.49 15.33
CA GLU A 284 16.04 14.83 16.51
C GLU A 284 15.00 14.62 17.62
N ILE A 285 14.22 15.66 17.96
CA ILE A 285 13.17 15.56 18.99
C ILE A 285 12.12 14.51 18.61
N ILE A 286 11.71 14.44 17.35
CA ILE A 286 10.74 13.44 16.88
C ILE A 286 11.33 12.03 16.98
N LEU A 287 12.59 11.84 16.55
CA LEU A 287 13.28 10.56 16.60
C LEU A 287 13.48 10.03 18.03
N THR A 288 13.72 10.92 19.00
CA THR A 288 13.82 10.52 20.42
C THR A 288 12.52 9.96 20.98
N GLU A 289 11.38 10.29 20.38
CA GLU A 289 10.05 9.82 20.78
C GLU A 289 9.56 8.63 19.94
N LYS A 290 10.41 8.08 19.08
CA LYS A 290 10.10 6.90 18.26
C LYS A 290 9.57 5.75 19.15
N PRO A 291 8.44 5.11 18.79
CA PRO A 291 8.00 3.90 19.47
C PRO A 291 9.08 2.80 19.46
N ILE A 292 9.29 2.14 20.61
CA ILE A 292 10.38 1.17 20.80
C ILE A 292 10.27 0.00 19.81
N LYS A 293 9.04 -0.46 19.53
CA LYS A 293 8.75 -1.64 18.70
C LYS A 293 8.66 -1.35 17.20
N GLU A 294 8.75 -0.09 16.78
CA GLU A 294 8.57 0.28 15.37
C GLU A 294 9.92 0.63 14.72
N SER A 295 10.15 0.11 13.52
CA SER A 295 11.25 0.57 12.67
C SER A 295 10.89 1.90 12.01
N ILE A 296 11.90 2.76 11.81
CA ILE A 296 11.76 4.02 11.05
C ILE A 296 11.40 3.73 9.60
N ASP A 297 11.84 2.59 9.09
CA ASP A 297 11.58 2.14 7.72
C ASP A 297 10.12 1.77 7.46
N ASN A 298 9.26 1.77 8.49
CA ASN A 298 7.81 1.60 8.34
C ASN A 298 7.03 2.92 8.41
N LEU A 299 7.70 4.06 8.61
CA LEU A 299 7.06 5.37 8.60
C LEU A 299 7.13 5.96 7.19
N PHE A 300 5.98 5.93 6.51
CA PHE A 300 5.85 6.32 5.11
C PHE A 300 5.05 7.61 4.92
N ASP A 301 5.38 8.37 3.89
CA ASP A 301 4.48 9.35 3.31
C ASP A 301 3.55 8.71 2.25
N GLN A 302 2.73 9.53 1.58
CA GLN A 302 1.79 9.08 0.55
C GLN A 302 2.44 8.38 -0.66
N ASN A 303 3.76 8.51 -0.85
CA ASN A 303 4.50 7.86 -1.93
C ASN A 303 5.32 6.65 -1.45
N HIS A 304 5.08 6.16 -0.23
CA HIS A 304 5.89 5.14 0.43
C HIS A 304 7.36 5.53 0.61
N ARG A 305 7.67 6.83 0.67
CA ARG A 305 9.03 7.29 0.94
C ARG A 305 9.25 7.39 2.44
N THR A 306 10.41 6.95 2.87
CA THR A 306 10.95 7.23 4.20
C THR A 306 11.57 8.62 4.25
N ALA A 307 11.77 9.16 5.46
CA ALA A 307 12.45 10.44 5.64
C ALA A 307 13.88 10.45 5.03
N LEU A 308 14.53 9.28 4.92
CA LEU A 308 15.87 9.16 4.35
C LEU A 308 15.92 9.46 2.85
N HIS A 309 14.85 9.18 2.09
CA HIS A 309 14.76 9.56 0.68
C HIS A 309 14.94 11.08 0.51
N TYR A 310 14.24 11.87 1.32
CA TYR A 310 14.34 13.32 1.31
C TYR A 310 15.68 13.84 1.83
N ALA A 311 16.30 13.15 2.79
CA ALA A 311 17.62 13.51 3.27
C ALA A 311 18.72 13.29 2.21
N TYR A 312 18.54 12.34 1.29
CA TYR A 312 19.45 12.10 0.17
C TYR A 312 19.29 13.11 -0.98
N ALA A 313 18.07 13.62 -1.18
CA ALA A 313 17.72 14.52 -2.26
C ALA A 313 18.48 15.86 -2.29
N ARG A 314 19.11 16.27 -1.18
CA ARG A 314 19.86 17.53 -1.05
C ARG A 314 21.23 17.34 -0.41
N ALA A 315 22.24 18.09 -0.87
CA ALA A 315 23.56 18.06 -0.23
C ALA A 315 23.53 18.69 1.18
N THR A 316 22.66 19.68 1.39
CA THR A 316 22.55 20.45 2.64
C THR A 316 22.04 19.64 3.83
N THR A 317 21.41 18.49 3.59
CA THR A 317 20.81 17.61 4.62
C THR A 317 21.79 16.56 5.15
N LYS A 318 23.09 16.66 4.86
CA LYS A 318 24.13 15.70 5.27
C LYS A 318 24.08 15.34 6.77
N GLU A 319 23.89 16.33 7.64
CA GLU A 319 23.83 16.08 9.08
C GLU A 319 22.58 15.31 9.51
N ILE A 320 21.43 15.66 8.94
CA ILE A 320 20.16 14.95 9.20
C ILE A 320 20.22 13.53 8.67
N LYS A 321 20.79 13.34 7.48
CA LYS A 321 21.02 12.02 6.90
C LYS A 321 21.84 11.13 7.84
N ASN A 322 22.98 11.63 8.32
CA ASN A 322 23.83 10.87 9.24
C ASN A 322 23.09 10.54 10.55
N MET A 323 22.25 11.46 11.04
CA MET A 323 21.39 11.20 12.19
C MET A 323 20.38 10.07 11.90
N LEU A 324 19.65 10.13 10.79
CA LEU A 324 18.69 9.09 10.41
C LEU A 324 19.34 7.71 10.31
N LEU A 325 20.53 7.62 9.70
CA LEU A 325 21.32 6.39 9.63
C LEU A 325 21.72 5.89 11.03
N SER A 326 22.12 6.78 11.94
CA SER A 326 22.48 6.39 13.32
C SER A 326 21.30 5.84 14.12
N TYR A 327 20.06 6.18 13.73
CA TYR A 327 18.83 5.62 14.29
C TYR A 327 18.37 4.34 13.58
N GLY A 328 19.17 3.80 12.64
CA GLY A 328 18.91 2.51 11.99
C GLY A 328 18.00 2.56 10.77
N CYS A 329 17.88 3.71 10.09
CA CYS A 329 17.16 3.77 8.81
C CYS A 329 17.90 2.93 7.75
N SER A 330 17.16 2.14 6.99
CA SER A 330 17.67 1.37 5.85
C SER A 330 17.75 2.25 4.59
N GLU A 331 18.82 2.05 3.84
CA GLU A 331 19.06 2.70 2.54
C GLU A 331 18.39 1.98 1.37
N HIS A 332 17.70 0.87 1.63
CA HIS A 332 17.14 -0.04 0.61
C HIS A 332 15.61 -0.15 0.64
N VAL A 333 14.94 0.79 1.30
CA VAL A 333 13.47 0.80 1.36
C VAL A 333 12.93 1.35 0.04
N LEU A 334 12.10 0.59 -0.67
CA LEU A 334 11.55 1.01 -1.95
C LEU A 334 10.31 1.90 -1.77
N ASP A 335 10.24 2.98 -2.55
CA ASP A 335 9.04 3.80 -2.69
C ASP A 335 8.04 3.23 -3.72
N LYS A 336 6.90 3.91 -3.94
CA LYS A 336 5.86 3.50 -4.92
C LYS A 336 6.37 3.38 -6.37
N THR A 337 7.51 3.99 -6.68
CA THR A 337 8.16 3.97 -8.01
C THR A 337 9.38 3.04 -8.06
N ASN A 338 9.54 2.17 -7.05
CA ASN A 338 10.68 1.26 -6.88
C ASN A 338 12.03 1.99 -6.80
N LYS A 339 12.05 3.17 -6.17
CA LYS A 339 13.29 3.91 -5.88
C LYS A 339 13.68 3.75 -4.43
N GLU A 340 14.97 3.50 -4.19
CA GLU A 340 15.58 3.46 -2.88
C GLU A 340 16.04 4.87 -2.45
N PRO A 341 16.26 5.14 -1.14
CA PRO A 341 16.87 6.38 -0.70
C PRO A 341 18.17 6.71 -1.41
N LEU A 342 18.98 5.70 -1.76
CA LEU A 342 20.24 5.89 -2.44
C LEU A 342 20.07 6.41 -3.87
N ASP A 343 18.99 6.05 -4.58
CA ASP A 343 18.70 6.56 -5.94
C ASP A 343 18.49 8.08 -5.95
N PHE A 344 17.97 8.64 -4.85
CA PHE A 344 17.77 10.09 -4.69
C PHE A 344 19.11 10.84 -4.60
N LYS A 345 20.19 10.16 -4.17
CA LYS A 345 21.54 10.72 -4.11
C LYS A 345 22.06 11.05 -5.51
N ASP A 346 21.78 10.21 -6.50
CA ASP A 346 22.27 10.40 -7.87
C ASP A 346 21.57 11.58 -8.57
N LYS A 347 20.38 11.96 -8.08
CA LYS A 347 19.60 13.12 -8.53
C LYS A 347 19.67 14.28 -7.54
N GLN A 348 20.62 14.27 -6.61
CA GLN A 348 20.78 15.29 -5.58
C GLN A 348 20.91 16.69 -6.19
N ASP A 349 20.13 17.63 -5.65
CA ASP A 349 20.10 19.04 -6.06
C ASP A 349 19.86 19.28 -7.57
N ASN A 350 19.40 18.27 -8.32
CA ASN A 350 18.97 18.42 -9.71
C ASN A 350 17.74 19.37 -9.77
N PRO A 351 17.63 20.25 -10.78
CA PRO A 351 16.46 21.13 -10.95
C PRO A 351 15.09 20.42 -10.85
N VAL A 352 14.95 19.20 -11.40
CA VAL A 352 13.68 18.45 -11.31
C VAL A 352 13.46 17.92 -9.89
N MET A 353 14.51 17.45 -9.23
CA MET A 353 14.47 17.06 -7.82
C MET A 353 14.08 18.27 -6.94
N LEU A 354 14.64 19.45 -7.19
CA LEU A 354 14.28 20.66 -6.46
C LEU A 354 12.82 21.07 -6.70
N LYS A 355 12.29 20.90 -7.91
CA LYS A 355 10.86 21.09 -8.21
C LYS A 355 9.99 20.12 -7.41
N LEU A 356 10.38 18.84 -7.36
CA LEU A 356 9.71 17.83 -6.55
C LEU A 356 9.69 18.22 -5.06
N LEU A 357 10.84 18.56 -4.48
CA LEU A 357 10.91 18.97 -3.08
C LEU A 357 10.11 20.25 -2.81
N ASN A 358 10.11 21.21 -3.75
CA ASN A 358 9.32 22.43 -3.62
C ASN A 358 7.82 22.13 -3.68
N ARG A 359 7.37 21.27 -4.60
CA ARG A 359 5.98 20.81 -4.68
C ARG A 359 5.49 20.22 -3.35
N LEU A 360 6.32 19.40 -2.70
CA LEU A 360 6.02 18.81 -1.39
C LEU A 360 5.91 19.88 -0.30
N LYS A 361 6.81 20.88 -0.29
CA LYS A 361 6.79 22.00 0.68
C LYS A 361 5.57 22.91 0.51
N THR A 362 5.19 23.20 -0.73
CA THR A 362 4.04 24.06 -1.05
C THR A 362 2.73 23.28 -1.07
N LYS A 363 2.76 21.96 -0.90
CA LYS A 363 1.60 21.06 -0.93
C LYS A 363 0.79 21.18 -2.23
N ALA A 364 1.49 21.41 -3.35
CA ALA A 364 0.89 21.57 -4.67
C ALA A 364 0.62 20.20 -5.31
N PHE A 365 -0.45 19.52 -4.87
CA PHE A 365 -0.82 18.17 -5.32
C PHE A 365 -1.78 18.14 -6.53
N ASP A 366 -2.01 19.29 -7.15
CA ASP A 366 -2.87 19.48 -8.33
C ASP A 366 -2.26 18.90 -9.62
N THR A 367 -0.94 18.82 -9.67
CA THR A 367 -0.16 18.35 -10.81
C THR A 367 0.53 17.03 -10.51
N GLN A 368 0.79 16.27 -11.58
CA GLN A 368 1.59 15.06 -11.51
C GLN A 368 2.95 15.38 -10.89
N GLU A 369 3.43 14.44 -10.09
CA GLU A 369 4.70 14.60 -9.43
C GLU A 369 5.86 14.71 -10.45
N PRO A 370 6.73 15.73 -10.34
CA PRO A 370 7.93 15.81 -11.18
C PRO A 370 8.79 14.56 -10.96
N ASP A 371 9.17 13.88 -12.04
CA ASP A 371 10.01 12.69 -12.00
C ASP A 371 11.47 13.02 -12.39
N PRO A 372 12.42 13.06 -11.43
CA PRO A 372 13.84 13.28 -11.70
C PRO A 372 14.53 12.20 -12.55
N TRP A 373 13.88 11.05 -12.74
CA TRP A 373 14.39 9.90 -13.49
C TRP A 373 13.77 9.76 -14.88
N GLU A 374 12.78 10.56 -15.23
CA GLU A 374 12.22 10.57 -16.58
C GLU A 374 13.24 11.11 -17.60
N SER A 375 13.43 10.39 -18.71
CA SER A 375 14.25 10.83 -19.83
C SER A 375 13.52 11.92 -20.62
N ALA A 376 14.22 12.97 -21.07
CA ALA A 376 13.62 14.07 -21.82
C ALA A 376 12.84 13.65 -23.10
N ASP A 377 13.09 12.44 -23.61
CA ASP A 377 12.53 11.91 -24.86
C ASP A 377 11.12 11.29 -24.73
N THR A 378 10.58 11.07 -23.53
CA THR A 378 9.27 10.42 -23.32
C THR A 378 8.06 11.37 -23.38
N ASN A 379 8.30 12.68 -23.50
CA ASN A 379 7.23 13.69 -23.52
C ASN A 379 6.30 13.66 -24.75
N SER A 380 6.53 12.77 -25.72
CA SER A 380 5.63 12.61 -26.89
C SER A 380 4.61 11.47 -26.77
N SER A 381 4.73 10.58 -25.78
CA SER A 381 3.96 9.31 -25.76
C SER A 381 3.10 9.06 -24.52
N LEU A 382 3.13 9.93 -23.50
CA LEU A 382 2.36 9.73 -22.26
C LEU A 382 1.08 10.57 -22.14
N GLN A 383 0.73 11.39 -23.13
CA GLN A 383 -0.58 12.09 -23.15
C GLN A 383 -1.76 11.22 -23.62
N VAL A 384 -1.56 9.95 -24.00
CA VAL A 384 -2.66 9.05 -24.35
C VAL A 384 -2.39 7.64 -23.82
N LYS A 385 -2.87 7.33 -22.59
CA LYS A 385 -3.33 5.99 -22.15
C LYS A 385 -3.94 6.03 -20.74
N GLN A 386 -4.85 6.97 -20.49
CA GLN A 386 -6.04 6.65 -19.71
C GLN A 386 -7.03 5.99 -20.67
N ILE A 387 -6.91 4.68 -20.87
CA ILE A 387 -7.96 3.90 -21.53
C ILE A 387 -8.43 2.86 -20.53
N SER A 388 -9.67 3.07 -20.11
CA SER A 388 -10.61 2.10 -19.56
C SER A 388 -10.26 0.66 -19.97
N CYS A 389 -9.78 -0.14 -19.02
CA CYS A 389 -9.68 -1.58 -19.19
C CYS A 389 -11.00 -2.26 -18.80
N CYS A 390 -12.12 -1.78 -19.36
CA CYS A 390 -13.40 -2.47 -19.33
C CYS A 390 -14.11 -2.20 -20.64
N GLN A 391 -13.82 -3.03 -21.65
CA GLN A 391 -14.77 -3.54 -22.64
C GLN A 391 -13.99 -4.33 -23.68
N GLN A 392 -14.16 -5.65 -23.67
CA GLN A 392 -14.53 -6.41 -24.86
C GLN A 392 -14.68 -7.89 -24.45
N LEU A 393 -15.91 -8.26 -24.13
CA LEU A 393 -16.42 -9.61 -24.36
C LEU A 393 -17.37 -9.54 -25.55
N GLU A 394 -17.06 -10.41 -26.51
CA GLU A 394 -17.94 -11.02 -27.52
C GLU A 394 -18.44 -10.18 -28.69
N MET A 395 -18.01 -10.58 -29.89
CA MET A 395 -18.93 -11.08 -30.91
C MET A 395 -18.19 -11.90 -31.99
N TYR A 396 -18.70 -13.10 -32.24
CA TYR A 396 -18.40 -13.94 -33.39
C TYR A 396 -18.77 -13.25 -34.71
N SER A 397 -17.92 -13.39 -35.73
CA SER A 397 -18.37 -13.71 -37.09
C SER A 397 -17.21 -14.30 -37.89
N GLU A 398 -17.47 -15.48 -38.42
CA GLU A 398 -16.68 -16.19 -39.43
C GLU A 398 -16.37 -15.27 -40.62
N GLU A 399 -15.14 -15.30 -41.12
CA GLU A 399 -14.89 -15.10 -42.54
C GLU A 399 -13.58 -15.78 -42.94
N ASN A 400 -13.73 -16.72 -43.88
CA ASN A 400 -12.69 -17.47 -44.55
C ASN A 400 -11.77 -16.53 -45.33
N VAL A 401 -10.45 -16.68 -45.16
CA VAL A 401 -9.48 -16.34 -46.21
C VAL A 401 -8.38 -17.40 -46.23
N GLU A 402 -8.44 -18.26 -47.25
CA GLU A 402 -7.31 -19.07 -47.72
C GLU A 402 -6.17 -18.15 -48.13
N TYR A 403 -4.94 -18.43 -47.70
CA TYR A 403 -3.76 -18.17 -48.50
C TYR A 403 -2.70 -19.25 -48.24
N ASP A 404 -2.57 -20.12 -49.22
CA ASP A 404 -1.33 -20.82 -49.55
C ASP A 404 -0.19 -19.80 -49.71
N SER A 405 0.96 -20.06 -49.11
CA SER A 405 2.23 -20.09 -49.85
C SER A 405 3.37 -20.57 -48.96
N ALA A 406 4.07 -21.56 -49.51
CA ALA A 406 5.29 -22.15 -49.00
C ALA A 406 6.42 -21.12 -48.89
N PHE A 407 7.24 -21.25 -47.85
CA PHE A 407 8.63 -20.84 -47.91
C PHE A 407 9.46 -21.78 -47.01
N ASP A 408 10.05 -22.78 -47.66
CA ASP A 408 11.20 -23.54 -47.16
C ASP A 408 12.37 -22.58 -46.88
N PHE A 409 13.09 -22.79 -45.78
CA PHE A 409 14.55 -22.65 -45.72
C PHE A 409 15.09 -23.30 -44.43
N ASP A 410 15.57 -24.53 -44.63
CA ASP A 410 16.81 -25.16 -44.16
C ASP A 410 17.28 -25.05 -42.68
N GLU A 411 17.46 -26.25 -42.12
CA GLU A 411 18.25 -26.61 -40.94
C GLU A 411 19.77 -26.48 -41.18
N GLU A 412 20.52 -26.62 -40.07
CA GLU A 412 21.99 -26.64 -39.90
C GLU A 412 22.58 -25.24 -39.56
N GLU A 413 23.22 -25.00 -38.40
CA GLU A 413 24.30 -25.77 -37.79
C GLU A 413 24.37 -25.55 -36.27
N LEU A 414 24.73 -26.62 -35.55
CA LEU A 414 25.10 -26.67 -34.14
C LEU A 414 26.50 -26.08 -33.93
N SER A 415 26.69 -25.27 -32.88
CA SER A 415 27.97 -25.30 -32.14
C SER A 415 27.78 -24.90 -30.67
N GLU A 416 28.09 -25.89 -29.83
CA GLU A 416 28.38 -25.89 -28.40
C GLU A 416 28.95 -24.57 -27.85
N TYR A 417 28.35 -24.02 -26.78
CA TYR A 417 29.14 -23.39 -25.71
C TYR A 417 28.48 -23.66 -24.35
N SER A 418 29.33 -24.12 -23.45
CA SER A 418 29.12 -24.70 -22.14
C SER A 418 28.41 -23.80 -21.13
N ALA A 419 27.53 -24.42 -20.36
CA ALA A 419 27.13 -23.99 -19.04
C ALA A 419 28.34 -23.94 -18.10
N ASP A 420 28.50 -22.84 -17.36
CA ASP A 420 28.75 -22.80 -15.92
C ASP A 420 28.99 -21.33 -15.50
N GLU A 421 28.59 -21.01 -14.27
CA GLU A 421 28.81 -19.74 -13.55
C GLU A 421 27.89 -18.54 -13.83
N ALA A 422 26.71 -18.50 -13.18
CA ALA A 422 26.18 -17.27 -12.57
C ALA A 422 24.91 -17.54 -11.73
N GLU A 423 25.03 -18.35 -10.67
CA GLU A 423 23.94 -18.50 -9.70
C GLU A 423 24.47 -18.45 -8.27
N GLU A 424 24.94 -17.28 -7.84
CA GLU A 424 25.12 -16.99 -6.42
C GLU A 424 25.08 -15.48 -6.14
N LYS A 425 24.34 -15.10 -5.09
CA LYS A 425 24.13 -13.76 -4.50
C LYS A 425 22.90 -12.97 -4.96
N ARG A 426 21.72 -13.50 -4.62
CA ARG A 426 20.60 -12.69 -4.09
C ARG A 426 19.97 -13.42 -2.89
N THR A 427 20.71 -13.49 -1.80
CA THR A 427 20.16 -13.85 -0.48
C THR A 427 19.36 -12.65 0.05
N PHE A 428 18.04 -12.73 -0.06
CA PHE A 428 17.13 -11.84 0.66
C PHE A 428 17.18 -12.14 2.15
N CYS A 429 17.37 -11.09 2.94
CA CYS A 429 17.25 -11.11 4.41
C CYS A 429 15.86 -11.60 4.83
N THR A 430 15.83 -12.77 5.44
CA THR A 430 14.72 -13.22 6.29
C THR A 430 14.73 -12.42 7.59
N ILE A 431 13.69 -11.62 7.81
CA ILE A 431 13.43 -11.00 9.12
C ILE A 431 12.88 -12.07 10.04
N SER A 432 13.62 -12.37 11.10
CA SER A 432 13.23 -13.13 12.28
C SER A 432 12.50 -12.25 13.30
#